data_AF-A0A7C4AF76-F1
#
_entry.id   AF-A0A7C4AF76-F1
#
_cell.length_a   1.000
_cell.length_b   1.000
_cell.length_c   1.000
_cell.angle_alpha   90.00
_cell.angle_beta   90.00
_cell.angle_gamma   90.00
#
_symmetry.space_group_name_H-M   'P 1'
#
loop_
_entity.id
_entity.type
_entity.pdbx_description
1 polymer ?
#
loop_
_entity_poly.entity_id
_entity_poly.type
_entity_poly.pdbx_seq_one_letter_code
_entity_poly.pdbx_strand_id
1 'polypeptide(L)'
;MASGSSARRLVVNADDFGRSHSINQAVLQAHEAGILTSASLMVTGGALDEAVEVARAHPRLGVGLHLCLACGRAALKPTQIPDLVDDHYHFSNSVV
;
A
#
# COMPACT_ATOMS: atom_id res chain seq x y z
N MET A 1 2.22 37.33 -25.53
CA MET A 1 1.15 36.50 -24.95
C MET A 1 1.75 35.17 -24.54
N ALA A 2 1.96 34.94 -23.24
CA ALA A 2 2.56 33.70 -22.76
C ALA A 2 1.55 32.55 -22.93
N SER A 3 1.96 31.55 -23.72
CA SER A 3 1.25 30.29 -23.90
C SER A 3 1.07 29.62 -22.53
N GLY A 4 -0.18 29.40 -22.12
CA GLY A 4 -0.50 28.72 -20.87
C GLY A 4 -0.06 27.26 -20.92
N SER A 5 1.06 26.95 -20.27
CA SER A 5 1.44 25.56 -19.97
C SER A 5 0.29 24.90 -19.22
N SER A 6 -0.36 23.89 -19.81
CA SER A 6 -1.35 23.09 -19.08
C SER A 6 -0.68 22.54 -17.82
N ALA A 7 -1.30 22.74 -16.65
CA ALA A 7 -0.73 22.29 -15.39
C ALA A 7 -0.47 20.78 -15.43
N ARG A 8 0.79 20.37 -15.23
CA ARG A 8 1.16 18.95 -15.14
C ARG A 8 0.62 18.40 -13.82
N ARG A 9 -0.03 17.24 -13.87
CA ARG A 9 -0.42 16.50 -12.66
C ARG A 9 0.60 15.40 -12.39
N LEU A 10 1.00 15.26 -11.13
CA LEU A 10 1.91 14.23 -10.66
C LEU A 10 1.26 13.51 -9.48
N VAL A 11 1.32 12.18 -9.50
CA VAL A 11 0.99 11.33 -8.36
C VAL A 11 2.29 10.72 -7.87
N VAL A 12 2.60 10.94 -6.61
CA VAL A 12 3.72 10.29 -5.91
C VAL A 12 3.09 9.26 -4.98
N ASN A 13 3.32 7.99 -5.28
CA ASN A 13 2.74 6.86 -4.56
C ASN A 13 3.78 6.15 -3.70
N ALA A 14 3.40 5.78 -2.49
CA ALA A 14 4.18 4.89 -1.63
C ALA A 14 3.59 3.48 -1.68
N ASP A 15 4.45 2.50 -1.88
CA ASP A 15 4.06 1.09 -1.83
C ASP A 15 4.19 0.52 -0.41
N ASP A 16 3.62 -0.67 -0.21
CA ASP A 16 3.68 -1.44 1.02
C ASP A 16 3.00 -0.81 2.26
N PHE A 17 2.11 0.18 2.08
CA PHE A 17 1.37 0.74 3.21
C PHE A 17 0.56 -0.36 3.90
N GLY A 18 0.56 -0.41 5.23
CA GLY A 18 -0.02 -1.50 6.02
C GLY A 18 0.90 -2.71 6.24
N ARG A 19 2.07 -2.77 5.63
CA ARG A 19 3.00 -3.92 5.79
C ARG A 19 3.59 -4.01 7.20
N SER A 20 4.09 -2.89 7.74
CA SER A 20 4.69 -2.80 9.06
C SER A 20 4.50 -1.41 9.67
N HIS A 21 4.66 -1.32 10.99
CA HIS A 21 4.62 -0.04 11.70
C HIS A 21 5.63 0.97 11.12
N SER A 22 6.87 0.55 10.89
CA SER A 22 7.90 1.44 10.34
C SER A 22 7.55 1.99 8.96
N ILE A 23 6.90 1.18 8.10
CA ILE A 23 6.44 1.63 6.78
C ILE A 23 5.27 2.59 6.92
N ASN A 24 4.30 2.31 7.79
CA ASN A 24 3.19 3.22 8.06
C ASN A 24 3.68 4.61 8.53
N GLN A 25 4.65 4.64 9.45
CA GLN A 25 5.24 5.89 9.92
C GLN A 25 6.00 6.63 8.82
N ALA A 26 6.72 5.92 7.95
CA ALA A 26 7.39 6.52 6.81
C ALA A 26 6.40 7.12 5.80
N VAL A 27 5.29 6.42 5.51
CA VAL A 27 4.20 6.93 4.66
C VAL A 27 3.59 8.19 5.26
N LEU A 28 3.28 8.17 6.56
CA LEU A 28 2.74 9.32 7.27
C LEU A 28 3.70 10.52 7.19
N GLN A 29 4.96 10.33 7.55
CA GLN A 29 5.98 11.38 7.52
C GLN A 29 6.16 11.94 6.10
N ALA A 30 6.20 11.08 5.07
CA ALA A 30 6.34 11.49 3.68
C ALA A 30 5.10 12.22 3.14
N HIS A 31 3.92 11.97 3.70
CA HIS A 31 2.68 12.68 3.37
C HIS A 31 2.58 14.03 4.09
N GLU A 32 2.87 14.09 5.38
CA GLU A 32 2.74 15.31 6.18
C GLU A 32 3.86 16.31 5.91
N ALA A 33 5.09 15.82 5.77
CA ALA A 33 6.29 16.65 5.63
C ALA A 33 6.97 16.53 4.26
N GLY A 34 6.37 15.79 3.31
CA GLY A 34 6.94 15.52 2.00
C GLY A 34 5.98 15.80 0.84
N ILE A 35 6.22 15.09 -0.26
CA ILE A 35 5.47 15.26 -1.53
C ILE A 35 4.49 14.11 -1.79
N LEU A 36 4.33 13.19 -0.83
CA LEU A 36 3.55 11.98 -1.05
C LEU A 36 2.06 12.32 -1.22
N THR A 37 1.50 11.92 -2.36
CA THR A 37 0.09 12.19 -2.68
C THR A 37 -0.80 10.97 -2.47
N SER A 38 -0.25 9.77 -2.56
CA SER A 38 -1.00 8.53 -2.37
C SER A 38 -0.15 7.41 -1.78
N ALA A 39 -0.83 6.37 -1.30
CA ALA A 39 -0.22 5.10 -0.89
C ALA A 39 -1.08 3.91 -1.32
N SER A 40 -0.45 2.77 -1.58
CA SER A 40 -1.13 1.51 -1.90
C SER A 40 -1.15 0.60 -0.65
N LEU A 41 -2.36 0.28 -0.17
CA LEU A 41 -2.58 -0.45 1.08
C LEU A 41 -2.59 -1.97 0.87
N MET A 42 -1.74 -2.68 1.60
CA MET A 42 -1.75 -4.14 1.74
C MET A 42 -2.80 -4.56 2.78
N VAL A 43 -3.97 -5.01 2.32
CA VAL A 43 -5.11 -5.38 3.18
C VAL A 43 -4.91 -6.66 4.02
N THR A 44 -3.78 -7.34 3.84
CA THR A 44 -3.36 -8.49 4.65
C THR A 44 -2.02 -8.24 5.34
N GLY A 45 -1.53 -6.99 5.31
CA GLY A 45 -0.29 -6.57 5.94
C GLY A 45 -0.37 -6.61 7.48
N GLY A 46 0.77 -6.79 8.13
CA GLY A 46 0.84 -6.96 9.59
C GLY A 46 0.49 -5.71 10.40
N ALA A 47 0.46 -4.54 9.77
CA ALA A 47 0.11 -3.25 10.38
C ALA A 47 -1.07 -2.59 9.68
N LEU A 48 -2.02 -3.40 9.17
CA LEU A 48 -3.22 -2.93 8.48
C LEU A 48 -4.03 -1.95 9.32
N ASP A 49 -4.32 -2.30 10.58
CA ASP A 49 -5.22 -1.50 11.42
C ASP A 49 -4.67 -0.10 11.65
N GLU A 50 -3.37 0.01 11.96
CA GLU A 50 -2.66 1.28 12.06
C GLU A 50 -2.71 2.07 10.73
N ALA A 51 -2.50 1.40 9.60
CA ALA A 51 -2.56 2.06 8.30
C ALA A 51 -3.97 2.62 7.99
N VAL A 52 -5.02 1.90 8.39
CA VAL A 52 -6.41 2.37 8.26
C VAL A 52 -6.67 3.58 9.15
N GLU A 53 -6.18 3.58 10.39
CA GLU A 53 -6.27 4.73 11.29
C GLU A 53 -5.56 5.96 10.71
N VAL A 54 -4.33 5.78 10.23
CA VAL A 54 -3.55 6.83 9.55
C VAL A 54 -4.31 7.36 8.33
N ALA A 55 -4.83 6.49 7.47
CA ALA A 55 -5.59 6.90 6.29
C ALA A 55 -6.84 7.72 6.64
N ARG A 56 -7.58 7.30 7.68
CA ARG A 56 -8.78 8.01 8.15
C ARG A 56 -8.45 9.38 8.76
N ALA A 57 -7.34 9.49 9.47
CA ALA A 57 -6.87 10.75 10.04
C ALA A 57 -6.36 11.74 8.95
N HIS A 58 -5.95 11.23 7.79
CA HIS A 58 -5.35 12.02 6.70
C HIS A 58 -6.14 11.89 5.39
N PRO A 59 -7.36 12.45 5.29
CA PRO A 59 -8.24 12.28 4.13
C PRO A 59 -7.70 12.88 2.81
N ARG A 60 -6.59 13.61 2.84
CA ARG A 60 -5.88 14.09 1.64
C ARG A 60 -4.88 13.09 1.07
N LEU A 61 -4.50 12.05 1.83
CA LEU A 61 -3.70 10.94 1.32
C LEU A 61 -4.61 10.07 0.46
N GLY A 62 -4.34 9.98 -0.85
CA GLY A 62 -5.03 9.00 -1.68
C GLY A 62 -4.67 7.58 -1.25
N VAL A 63 -5.65 6.69 -1.06
CA VAL A 63 -5.38 5.30 -0.69
C VAL A 63 -5.90 4.37 -1.77
N GLY A 64 -4.99 3.62 -2.39
CA GLY A 64 -5.27 2.56 -3.35
C GLY A 64 -5.07 1.16 -2.76
N LEU A 65 -5.34 0.13 -3.55
CA LEU A 65 -5.11 -1.27 -3.18
C LEU A 65 -3.72 -1.74 -3.66
N HIS A 66 -2.93 -2.32 -2.76
CA HIS A 66 -1.70 -3.02 -3.10
C HIS A 66 -1.98 -4.52 -3.23
N LEU A 67 -2.11 -5.02 -4.46
CA LEU A 67 -2.34 -6.45 -4.71
C LEU A 67 -1.08 -7.25 -4.38
N CYS A 68 -1.20 -8.18 -3.43
CA CYS A 68 -0.09 -9.01 -2.96
C CYS A 68 -0.20 -10.41 -3.56
N LEU A 69 0.77 -10.81 -4.39
CA LEU A 69 0.88 -12.16 -4.96
C LEU A 69 2.25 -12.82 -4.67
N ALA A 70 3.11 -12.14 -3.91
CA ALA A 70 4.40 -12.61 -3.44
C ALA A 70 4.73 -11.95 -2.10
N CYS A 71 5.57 -12.60 -1.28
CA CYS A 71 6.12 -12.06 -0.03
C CYS A 71 5.05 -11.49 0.94
N GLY A 72 3.87 -12.09 0.98
CA GLY A 72 2.72 -11.60 1.73
C GLY A 72 1.74 -12.72 2.09
N ARG A 73 0.63 -12.36 2.74
CA ARG A 73 -0.39 -13.31 3.20
C ARG A 73 -1.67 -13.19 2.35
N ALA A 74 -2.32 -14.29 2.02
CA ALA A 74 -3.59 -14.27 1.33
C ALA A 74 -4.76 -13.92 2.24
N ALA A 75 -5.77 -13.28 1.64
CA ALA A 75 -7.05 -13.02 2.29
C ALA A 75 -7.99 -14.24 2.25
N LEU A 76 -7.85 -15.09 1.23
CA LEU A 76 -8.62 -16.32 1.08
C LEU A 76 -7.95 -17.50 1.79
N LYS A 77 -8.73 -18.54 2.08
CA LYS A 77 -8.21 -19.79 2.64
C LYS A 77 -7.34 -20.51 1.60
N PRO A 78 -6.27 -21.22 2.02
CA PRO A 78 -5.44 -22.02 1.11
C PRO A 78 -6.27 -23.00 0.27
N THR A 79 -7.33 -23.58 0.82
CA THR A 79 -8.24 -24.50 0.11
C THR A 79 -8.99 -23.87 -1.07
N GLN A 80 -9.06 -22.53 -1.15
CA GLN A 80 -9.71 -21.81 -2.24
C GLN A 80 -8.72 -21.41 -3.36
N ILE A 81 -7.43 -21.34 -3.04
CA ILE A 81 -6.35 -20.92 -3.94
C ILE A 81 -5.08 -21.77 -3.72
N PRO A 82 -5.19 -23.12 -3.78
CA PRO A 82 -4.13 -24.02 -3.32
C PRO A 82 -2.83 -23.91 -4.13
N ASP A 83 -2.91 -23.42 -5.37
CA ASP A 83 -1.74 -23.27 -6.25
C ASP A 83 -0.96 -21.96 -6.00
N LEU A 84 -1.48 -21.06 -5.16
CA LEU A 84 -0.90 -19.73 -4.94
C LEU A 84 -0.29 -19.55 -3.55
N VAL A 85 -0.70 -20.35 -2.57
CA VAL A 85 -0.27 -20.19 -1.16
C VAL A 85 0.03 -21.51 -0.49
N ASP A 86 0.87 -21.45 0.54
CA ASP A 86 1.06 -22.57 1.46
C ASP A 86 -0.11 -22.73 2.46
N ASP A 87 -0.05 -23.79 3.26
CA ASP A 87 -1.04 -24.07 4.32
C ASP A 87 -1.08 -22.99 5.42
N HIS A 88 -0.09 -22.09 5.45
CA HIS A 88 0.01 -20.96 6.38
C HIS A 88 -0.45 -19.63 5.75
N TYR A 89 -1.09 -19.66 4.57
CA TYR A 89 -1.61 -18.52 3.82
C TYR A 89 -0.52 -17.65 3.19
N HIS A 90 0.74 -18.07 3.13
CA HIS A 90 1.81 -17.27 2.55
C HIS A 90 1.93 -17.52 1.05
N PHE A 91 2.03 -16.43 0.30
CA PHE A 91 2.53 -16.47 -1.07
C PHE A 91 4.04 -16.77 -1.08
N SER A 92 4.55 -17.21 -2.24
CA SER A 92 5.98 -17.44 -2.44
C SER A 92 6.83 -16.20 -2.11
N ASN A 93 8.01 -16.43 -1.52
CA ASN A 93 9.05 -15.40 -1.33
C ASN A 93 9.91 -15.18 -2.58
N SER A 94 9.73 -16.02 -3.60
CA SER A 94 10.33 -15.81 -4.91
C SER A 94 9.42 -14.91 -5.73
N VAL A 95 9.82 -13.65 -5.87
CA VAL A 95 9.43 -12.85 -7.03
C VAL A 95 10.20 -13.45 -8.21
N VAL A 96 9.47 -14.05 -9.14
CA VAL A 96 10.02 -14.61 -10.40
C VAL A 96 10.94 -13.62 -11.12
#